data_AF-A0A3D3EVR7-F1
#
_entry.id   AF-A0A3D3EVR7-F1
#
_cell.length_a   1.000
_cell.length_b   1.000
_cell.length_c   1.000
_cell.angle_alpha   90.00
_cell.angle_beta   90.00
_cell.angle_gamma   90.00
#
_symmetry.space_group_name_H-M   'P 1'
#
loop_
_entity.id
_entity.type
_entity.pdbx_description
1 polymer ?
#
loop_
_entity_poly.entity_id
_entity_poly.type
_entity_poly.pdbx_seq_one_letter_code
_entity_poly.pdbx_strand_id
1 'polypeptide(L)'
;MQEQLELIIKQAQEEIARCSNPNDILNTKARFLGKKSELNGLYAKMKELNPEERPAFGNQLNSLRNRIESLLNAQNTIIKETAWKKDRKVYDNTMPGMEPGRGGFHPLTIVRREIDEVFLSMGFEIAEAFDIEDEFHNFDALNTPQDHPSRNLADTFYVEGGKLLRTQTSTVQIRVMENYKPPIRIISPGRCYRNDKPDPSHSPVFHQVEALVVDKGISMSDLQDTLQTFASIMFGSGVQSRIRPHFFPFTEPSAEMDISCVACAGKGCRVC
;
A
#
# COMPACT_ATOMS: atom_id res chain seq x y z
N MET A 1 -38.75 44.75 -51.80
CA MET A 1 -38.53 44.36 -50.38
C MET A 1 -38.11 42.91 -50.25
N GLN A 2 -38.73 41.97 -50.98
CA GLN A 2 -38.37 40.55 -50.94
C GLN A 2 -36.95 40.26 -51.47
N GLU A 3 -36.55 40.89 -52.57
CA GLU A 3 -35.16 40.82 -53.10
C GLU A 3 -34.10 41.33 -52.11
N GLN A 4 -34.44 42.31 -51.27
CA GLN A 4 -33.52 42.83 -50.24
C GLN A 4 -33.32 41.83 -49.09
N LEU A 5 -34.37 41.10 -48.71
CA LEU A 5 -34.27 40.03 -47.69
C LEU A 5 -33.41 38.86 -48.20
N GLU A 6 -33.56 38.50 -49.47
CA GLU A 6 -32.75 37.46 -50.13
C GLU A 6 -31.27 37.88 -50.26
N LEU A 7 -31.00 39.15 -50.53
CA LEU A 7 -29.63 39.67 -50.56
C LEU A 7 -28.98 39.62 -49.17
N ILE A 8 -29.70 40.03 -48.13
CA ILE A 8 -29.21 40.03 -46.74
C ILE A 8 -28.88 38.61 -46.27
N ILE A 9 -29.74 37.62 -46.53
CA ILE A 9 -29.44 36.24 -46.12
C ILE A 9 -28.23 35.67 -46.85
N LYS A 10 -28.08 35.97 -48.15
CA LYS A 10 -26.93 35.48 -48.94
C LYS A 10 -25.61 36.08 -48.44
N GLN A 11 -25.59 37.40 -48.20
CA GLN A 11 -24.42 38.07 -47.62
C GLN A 11 -24.10 37.55 -46.22
N ALA A 12 -25.12 37.35 -45.37
CA ALA A 12 -24.93 36.77 -44.05
C ALA A 12 -24.35 35.36 -44.13
N GLN A 13 -24.84 34.51 -45.05
CA GLN A 13 -24.31 33.15 -45.24
C GLN A 13 -22.83 33.16 -45.67
N GLU A 14 -22.45 34.01 -46.62
CA GLU A 14 -21.08 34.11 -47.11
C GLU A 14 -20.11 34.62 -46.03
N GLU A 15 -20.52 35.61 -45.23
CA GLU A 15 -19.67 36.18 -44.17
C GLU A 15 -19.57 35.30 -42.94
N ILE A 16 -20.67 34.63 -42.56
CA ILE A 16 -20.66 33.65 -41.48
C ILE A 16 -19.73 32.48 -41.87
N ALA A 17 -19.78 32.01 -43.12
CA ALA A 17 -18.90 30.95 -43.59
C ALA A 17 -17.40 31.33 -43.57
N ARG A 18 -17.08 32.63 -43.66
CA ARG A 18 -15.70 33.14 -43.59
C ARG A 18 -15.20 33.39 -42.16
N CYS A 19 -16.10 33.34 -41.16
CA CYS A 19 -15.70 33.53 -39.76
C CYS A 19 -14.80 32.39 -39.28
N SER A 20 -13.61 32.75 -38.81
CA SER A 20 -12.54 31.83 -38.41
C SER A 20 -12.26 31.86 -36.92
N ASN A 21 -12.68 32.92 -36.22
CA ASN A 21 -12.43 33.12 -34.80
C ASN A 21 -13.64 33.76 -34.09
N PRO A 22 -13.66 33.77 -32.74
CA PRO A 22 -14.77 34.34 -31.97
C PRO A 22 -15.04 35.84 -32.23
N ASN A 23 -14.01 36.63 -32.56
CA ASN A 23 -14.18 38.04 -32.88
C ASN A 23 -14.88 38.23 -34.24
N ASP A 24 -14.61 37.37 -35.22
CA ASP A 24 -15.31 37.39 -36.51
C ASP A 24 -16.82 37.14 -36.32
N ILE A 25 -17.20 36.19 -35.46
CA ILE A 25 -18.61 35.92 -35.12
C ILE A 25 -19.27 37.14 -34.47
N LEU A 26 -18.58 37.81 -33.54
CA LEU A 26 -19.10 39.01 -32.87
C LEU A 26 -19.29 40.18 -33.85
N ASN A 27 -18.33 40.38 -34.74
CA ASN A 27 -18.38 41.43 -35.77
C ASN A 27 -19.51 41.17 -36.78
N THR A 28 -19.64 39.93 -37.26
CA THR A 28 -20.72 39.53 -38.17
C THR A 28 -22.09 39.62 -37.50
N LYS A 29 -22.20 39.25 -36.22
CA LYS A 29 -23.41 39.44 -35.41
C LYS A 29 -23.78 40.92 -35.27
N ALA A 30 -22.81 41.79 -34.99
CA ALA A 30 -23.04 43.23 -34.87
C ALA A 30 -23.51 43.84 -36.20
N ARG A 31 -22.96 43.38 -37.32
CA ARG A 31 -23.33 43.85 -38.68
C ARG A 31 -24.77 43.47 -39.06
N PHE A 32 -25.17 42.21 -38.89
CA PHE A 32 -26.47 41.73 -39.38
C PHE A 32 -27.60 41.79 -38.35
N LEU A 33 -27.29 41.72 -37.05
CA LEU A 33 -28.29 41.67 -35.96
C LEU A 33 -28.18 42.84 -34.96
N GLY A 34 -27.13 43.67 -35.07
CA GLY A 34 -26.90 44.79 -34.16
C GLY A 34 -27.88 45.95 -34.38
N LYS A 35 -27.91 46.91 -33.44
CA LYS A 35 -28.88 48.03 -33.45
C LYS A 35 -28.85 48.89 -34.72
N LYS A 36 -27.70 48.96 -35.40
CA LYS A 36 -27.51 49.71 -36.66
C LYS A 36 -27.53 48.81 -37.92
N SER A 37 -27.99 47.56 -37.80
CA SER A 37 -28.03 46.62 -38.92
C SER A 37 -29.11 47.00 -39.95
N GLU A 38 -28.86 46.61 -41.20
CA GLU A 38 -29.85 46.73 -42.28
C GLU A 38 -31.17 46.03 -41.93
N LEU A 39 -31.10 44.90 -41.21
CA LEU A 39 -32.26 44.16 -40.72
C LEU A 39 -33.11 45.00 -39.73
N ASN A 40 -32.48 45.66 -38.75
CA ASN A 40 -33.20 46.56 -37.84
C ASN A 40 -33.73 47.83 -38.54
N GLY A 41 -33.07 48.28 -39.61
CA GLY A 41 -33.60 49.31 -40.51
C GLY A 41 -34.90 48.89 -41.21
N LEU A 42 -35.03 47.60 -41.58
CA LEU A 42 -36.26 47.06 -42.17
C LEU A 42 -37.40 46.94 -41.15
N TYR A 43 -37.11 46.62 -39.88
CA TYR A 43 -38.09 46.68 -38.80
C TYR A 43 -38.65 48.09 -38.58
N ALA A 44 -37.82 49.14 -38.74
CA ALA A 44 -38.28 50.53 -38.62
C ALA A 44 -39.25 50.95 -39.74
N LYS A 45 -39.01 50.46 -40.98
CA LYS A 45 -39.88 50.70 -42.15
C LYS A 45 -41.23 49.98 -42.08
N MET A 46 -41.42 49.03 -41.16
CA MET A 46 -42.73 48.38 -40.95
C MET A 46 -43.85 49.35 -40.57
N LYS A 47 -43.51 50.51 -39.97
CA LYS A 47 -44.48 51.54 -39.59
C LYS A 47 -45.16 52.19 -40.80
N GLU A 48 -44.53 52.13 -41.97
CA GLU A 48 -44.99 52.73 -43.23
C GLU A 48 -45.91 51.78 -44.04
N LEU A 49 -46.00 50.50 -43.65
CA LEU A 49 -46.83 49.49 -44.34
C LEU A 49 -48.30 49.55 -43.88
N ASN A 50 -49.20 49.09 -44.75
CA ASN A 50 -50.63 48.95 -44.46
C ASN A 50 -50.87 47.91 -43.34
N PRO A 51 -51.89 48.09 -42.48
CA PRO A 51 -52.15 47.18 -41.35
C PRO A 51 -52.29 45.70 -41.71
N GLU A 52 -52.78 45.39 -42.92
CA GLU A 52 -52.98 44.03 -43.41
C GLU A 52 -51.67 43.32 -43.82
N GLU A 53 -50.64 44.06 -44.25
CA GLU A 53 -49.36 43.50 -44.74
C GLU A 53 -48.29 43.39 -43.63
N ARG A 54 -48.47 44.13 -42.52
CA ARG A 54 -47.55 44.14 -41.37
C ARG A 54 -47.30 42.76 -40.75
N PRO A 55 -48.31 41.88 -40.55
CA PRO A 55 -48.09 40.57 -39.93
C PRO A 55 -47.23 39.64 -40.79
N ALA A 56 -47.50 39.58 -42.10
CA ALA A 56 -46.78 38.72 -43.03
C ALA A 56 -45.30 39.14 -43.16
N PHE A 57 -45.04 40.44 -43.27
CA PHE A 57 -43.68 40.98 -43.37
C PHE A 57 -42.90 40.86 -42.05
N GLY A 58 -43.55 41.05 -40.90
CA GLY A 58 -42.95 40.83 -39.58
C GLY A 58 -42.52 39.38 -39.36
N ASN A 59 -43.33 38.41 -39.80
CA ASN A 59 -42.98 37.00 -39.75
C ASN A 59 -41.77 36.67 -40.63
N GLN A 60 -41.68 37.26 -41.83
CA GLN A 60 -40.51 37.10 -42.71
C GLN A 60 -39.22 37.64 -42.08
N LEU A 61 -39.27 38.83 -41.46
CA LEU A 61 -38.13 39.41 -40.75
C LEU A 61 -37.69 38.58 -39.55
N ASN A 62 -38.64 38.08 -38.74
CA ASN A 62 -38.35 37.20 -37.63
C ASN A 62 -37.75 35.87 -38.09
N SER A 63 -38.27 35.29 -39.17
CA SER A 63 -37.72 34.07 -39.77
C SER A 63 -36.29 34.29 -40.28
N LEU A 64 -36.02 35.43 -40.93
CA LEU A 64 -34.69 35.80 -41.41
C LEU A 64 -33.72 35.98 -40.23
N ARG A 65 -34.14 36.70 -39.19
CA ARG A 65 -33.38 36.90 -37.96
C ARG A 65 -32.98 35.56 -37.32
N ASN A 66 -33.96 34.68 -37.13
CA ASN A 66 -33.75 33.35 -36.53
C ASN A 66 -32.80 32.51 -37.37
N ARG A 67 -32.87 32.60 -38.71
CA ARG A 67 -31.97 31.89 -39.61
C ARG A 67 -30.53 32.38 -39.50
N ILE A 68 -30.31 33.70 -39.43
CA ILE A 68 -28.98 34.28 -39.22
C ILE A 68 -28.42 33.92 -37.85
N GLU A 69 -29.25 33.99 -36.79
CA GLU A 69 -28.85 33.56 -35.44
C GLU A 69 -28.46 32.07 -35.41
N SER A 70 -29.24 31.20 -36.08
CA SER A 70 -28.93 29.78 -36.19
C SER A 70 -27.61 29.52 -36.92
N LEU A 71 -27.33 30.24 -38.02
CA LEU A 71 -26.09 30.11 -38.78
C LEU A 71 -24.87 30.58 -37.97
N LEU A 72 -24.99 31.70 -37.26
CA LEU A 72 -23.94 32.19 -36.37
C LEU A 72 -23.66 31.21 -35.23
N ASN A 73 -24.70 30.62 -34.63
CA ASN A 73 -24.54 29.64 -33.56
C ASN A 73 -23.89 28.34 -34.07
N ALA A 74 -24.26 27.88 -35.26
CA ALA A 74 -23.64 26.71 -35.88
C ALA A 74 -22.15 26.95 -36.15
N GLN A 75 -21.79 28.08 -36.76
CA GLN A 75 -20.39 28.43 -37.02
C GLN A 75 -19.59 28.61 -35.73
N ASN A 76 -20.16 29.26 -34.71
CA ASN A 76 -19.51 29.41 -33.41
C ASN A 76 -19.23 28.05 -32.74
N THR A 77 -20.13 27.08 -32.91
CA THR A 77 -19.93 25.70 -32.41
C THR A 77 -18.76 25.03 -33.12
N ILE A 78 -18.69 25.15 -34.46
CA ILE A 78 -17.58 24.64 -35.27
C ILE A 78 -16.24 25.24 -34.81
N ILE A 79 -16.17 26.56 -34.66
CA ILE A 79 -14.96 27.26 -34.21
C ILE A 79 -14.50 26.75 -32.84
N LYS A 80 -15.44 26.61 -31.88
CA LYS A 80 -15.14 26.10 -30.53
C LYS A 80 -14.64 24.66 -30.54
N GLU A 81 -15.29 23.77 -31.28
CA GLU A 81 -14.86 22.37 -31.38
C GLU A 81 -13.49 22.22 -32.03
N THR A 82 -13.21 23.05 -33.04
CA THR A 82 -11.92 23.04 -33.73
C THR A 82 -10.80 23.54 -32.82
N ALA A 83 -11.05 24.59 -32.04
CA ALA A 83 -10.11 25.08 -31.02
C ALA A 83 -9.87 24.03 -29.94
N TRP A 84 -10.93 23.39 -29.42
CA TRP A 84 -10.83 22.34 -28.40
C TRP A 84 -10.04 21.12 -28.88
N LYS A 85 -10.26 20.67 -30.13
CA LYS A 85 -9.51 19.56 -30.72
C LYS A 85 -8.02 19.89 -30.89
N LYS A 86 -7.68 21.15 -31.17
CA LYS A 86 -6.29 21.60 -31.33
C LYS A 86 -5.52 21.62 -29.99
N ASP A 87 -6.21 21.93 -28.89
CA ASP A 87 -5.61 21.97 -27.54
C ASP A 87 -5.56 20.60 -26.85
N ARG A 88 -6.10 19.55 -27.47
CA ARG A 88 -6.06 18.19 -26.92
C ARG A 88 -4.65 17.62 -27.02
N LYS A 89 -3.84 17.90 -26.01
CA LYS A 89 -2.56 17.22 -25.79
C LYS A 89 -2.85 15.73 -25.57
N VAL A 90 -2.27 14.88 -26.40
CA VAL A 90 -2.27 13.43 -26.20
C VAL A 90 -1.19 13.15 -25.17
N TYR A 91 -1.60 12.82 -23.96
CA TYR A 91 -0.69 12.36 -22.92
C TYR A 91 -0.56 10.84 -23.01
N ASP A 92 0.65 10.34 -22.81
CA ASP A 92 0.88 8.91 -22.63
C ASP A 92 0.48 8.53 -21.21
N ASN A 93 -0.71 7.96 -21.07
CA ASN A 93 -1.24 7.51 -19.78
C ASN A 93 -0.54 6.25 -19.25
N THR A 94 0.40 5.67 -20.00
CA THR A 94 1.23 4.54 -19.55
C THR A 94 2.55 4.98 -18.92
N MET A 95 2.90 6.27 -19.02
CA MET A 95 4.10 6.78 -18.38
C MET A 95 4.00 6.62 -16.86
N PRO A 96 5.04 6.06 -16.22
CA PRO A 96 5.08 5.94 -14.78
C PRO A 96 5.08 7.34 -14.14
N GLY A 97 4.23 7.51 -13.12
CA GLY A 97 4.21 8.71 -12.31
C GLY A 97 5.47 8.83 -11.45
N MET A 98 5.67 10.00 -10.84
CA MET A 98 6.67 10.17 -9.79
C MET A 98 6.11 9.59 -8.48
N GLU A 99 6.34 8.30 -8.23
CA GLU A 99 5.99 7.68 -6.95
C GLU A 99 7.06 8.00 -5.89
N PRO A 100 6.66 8.29 -4.63
CA PRO A 100 7.61 8.30 -3.53
C PRO A 100 8.20 6.89 -3.35
N GLY A 101 9.46 6.80 -2.94
CA GLY A 101 10.08 5.53 -2.62
C GLY A 101 9.31 4.79 -1.52
N ARG A 102 9.02 3.50 -1.72
CA ARG A 102 8.38 2.65 -0.71
C ARG A 102 9.45 2.08 0.22
N GLY A 103 9.19 2.14 1.53
CA GLY A 103 9.99 1.42 2.52
C GLY A 103 9.67 -0.07 2.53
N GLY A 104 10.51 -0.85 3.20
CA GLY A 104 10.29 -2.27 3.46
C GLY A 104 10.74 -2.64 4.86
N PHE A 105 10.16 -3.71 5.40
CA PHE A 105 10.65 -4.28 6.66
C PHE A 105 11.97 -5.04 6.43
N HIS A 106 12.81 -5.05 7.44
CA HIS A 106 13.98 -5.93 7.44
C HIS A 106 13.52 -7.40 7.41
N PRO A 107 14.20 -8.32 6.70
CA PRO A 107 13.80 -9.74 6.63
C PRO A 107 13.57 -10.38 8.00
N LEU A 108 14.44 -10.09 8.99
CA LEU A 108 14.25 -10.55 10.37
C LEU A 108 12.94 -10.05 10.99
N THR A 109 12.52 -8.83 10.67
CA THR A 109 11.24 -8.28 11.15
C THR A 109 10.06 -8.97 10.48
N ILE A 110 10.17 -9.32 9.19
CA ILE A 110 9.13 -10.07 8.47
C ILE A 110 8.94 -11.44 9.13
N VAL A 111 10.02 -12.22 9.24
CA VAL A 111 9.98 -13.56 9.86
C VAL A 111 9.52 -13.50 11.31
N ARG A 112 10.00 -12.51 12.08
CA ARG A 112 9.56 -12.31 13.46
C ARG A 112 8.04 -12.10 13.55
N ARG A 113 7.48 -11.25 12.69
CA ARG A 113 6.04 -10.99 12.67
C ARG A 113 5.25 -12.23 12.29
N GLU A 114 5.74 -13.02 11.34
CA GLU A 114 5.13 -14.30 10.97
C GLU A 114 5.11 -15.26 12.17
N ILE A 115 6.23 -15.41 12.89
CA ILE A 115 6.30 -16.25 14.10
C ILE A 115 5.31 -15.75 15.17
N ASP A 116 5.30 -14.43 15.43
CA ASP A 116 4.40 -13.82 16.39
C ASP A 116 2.93 -14.09 16.04
N GLU A 117 2.54 -13.90 14.77
CA GLU A 117 1.18 -14.16 14.28
C GLU A 117 0.77 -15.63 14.49
N VAL A 118 1.67 -16.59 14.22
CA VAL A 118 1.39 -18.01 14.44
C VAL A 118 1.12 -18.32 15.91
N PHE A 119 1.99 -17.89 16.82
CA PHE A 119 1.82 -18.18 18.25
C PHE A 119 0.67 -17.40 18.89
N LEU A 120 0.45 -16.15 18.50
CA LEU A 120 -0.74 -15.38 18.92
C LEU A 120 -2.03 -16.09 18.51
N SER A 121 -2.09 -16.69 17.31
CA SER A 121 -3.25 -17.46 16.85
C SER A 121 -3.50 -18.74 17.67
N MET A 122 -2.44 -19.29 18.31
CA MET A 122 -2.51 -20.42 19.23
C MET A 122 -2.78 -20.00 20.69
N GLY A 123 -3.04 -18.71 20.93
CA GLY A 123 -3.36 -18.17 22.25
C GLY A 123 -2.14 -17.93 23.15
N PHE A 124 -0.95 -17.75 22.58
CA PHE A 124 0.22 -17.30 23.32
C PHE A 124 0.21 -15.78 23.46
N GLU A 125 0.80 -15.27 24.54
CA GLU A 125 1.10 -13.85 24.71
C GLU A 125 2.56 -13.55 24.42
N ILE A 126 2.89 -12.32 24.03
CA ILE A 126 4.29 -11.90 23.81
C ILE A 126 4.83 -11.29 25.10
N ALA A 127 5.93 -11.85 25.59
CA ALA A 127 6.69 -11.33 26.72
C ALA A 127 8.08 -10.86 26.26
N GLU A 128 8.54 -9.73 26.79
CA GLU A 128 9.85 -9.17 26.48
C GLU A 128 10.58 -8.79 27.77
N ALA A 129 11.91 -8.86 27.75
CA ALA A 129 12.76 -8.42 28.85
C ALA A 129 14.05 -7.76 28.33
N PHE A 130 14.87 -7.32 29.26
CA PHE A 130 16.12 -6.60 29.02
C PHE A 130 17.13 -7.42 28.20
N ASP A 131 17.97 -6.72 27.43
CA ASP A 131 19.11 -7.33 26.74
C ASP A 131 20.31 -7.55 27.70
N ILE A 132 20.45 -6.71 28.72
CA ILE A 132 21.46 -6.86 29.79
C ILE A 132 20.79 -7.55 30.98
N GLU A 133 21.33 -8.69 31.38
CA GLU A 133 20.81 -9.56 32.43
C GLU A 133 21.86 -9.84 33.51
N ASP A 134 21.41 -10.36 34.64
CA ASP A 134 22.28 -10.93 35.67
C ASP A 134 22.53 -12.43 35.41
N GLU A 135 23.56 -12.99 36.07
CA GLU A 135 23.89 -14.41 35.94
C GLU A 135 22.78 -15.33 36.46
N PHE A 136 21.99 -14.86 37.43
CA PHE A 136 20.93 -15.65 38.03
C PHE A 136 19.84 -15.97 37.00
N HIS A 137 19.30 -14.95 36.32
CA HIS A 137 18.23 -15.15 35.34
C HIS A 137 18.73 -15.80 34.04
N ASN A 138 19.98 -15.55 33.64
CA ASN A 138 20.52 -16.10 32.40
C ASN A 138 21.01 -17.54 32.54
N PHE A 139 21.42 -17.97 33.74
CA PHE A 139 22.00 -19.30 33.95
C PHE A 139 21.52 -20.01 35.22
N ASP A 140 21.63 -19.42 36.41
CA ASP A 140 21.38 -20.16 37.67
C ASP A 140 19.93 -20.66 37.78
N ALA A 141 18.96 -19.80 37.49
CA ALA A 141 17.53 -20.13 37.51
C ALA A 141 17.15 -21.15 36.42
N LEU A 142 18.03 -21.35 35.43
CA LEU A 142 17.90 -22.31 34.34
C LEU A 142 18.77 -23.55 34.59
N ASN A 143 19.09 -23.83 35.85
CA ASN A 143 19.82 -25.00 36.31
C ASN A 143 21.15 -25.23 35.56
N THR A 144 21.75 -24.16 35.03
CA THR A 144 23.02 -24.22 34.33
C THR A 144 24.12 -24.16 35.38
N PRO A 145 25.00 -25.15 35.54
CA PRO A 145 26.00 -25.14 36.61
C PRO A 145 27.11 -24.10 36.35
N GLN A 146 27.85 -23.72 37.41
CA GLN A 146 28.88 -22.67 37.35
C GLN A 146 30.06 -23.02 36.45
N ASP A 147 30.36 -24.31 36.28
CA ASP A 147 31.38 -24.85 35.40
C ASP A 147 30.88 -25.15 33.98
N HIS A 148 29.64 -24.77 33.66
CA HIS A 148 29.09 -24.97 32.32
C HIS A 148 29.85 -24.12 31.28
N PRO A 149 30.24 -24.70 30.12
CA PRO A 149 31.02 -23.99 29.10
C PRO A 149 30.42 -22.64 28.68
N SER A 150 29.09 -22.55 28.57
CA SER A 150 28.41 -21.31 28.16
C SER A 150 28.63 -20.12 29.10
N ARG A 151 29.06 -20.34 30.35
CA ARG A 151 29.39 -19.26 31.30
C ARG A 151 30.80 -18.70 31.08
N ASN A 152 31.60 -19.30 30.21
CA ASN A 152 32.96 -18.86 29.97
C ASN A 152 32.99 -17.47 29.31
N LEU A 153 33.96 -16.64 29.69
CA LEU A 153 34.28 -15.35 29.04
C LEU A 153 34.56 -15.49 27.53
N ALA A 154 34.94 -16.69 27.09
CA ALA A 154 35.11 -17.01 25.67
C ALA A 154 33.77 -17.03 24.90
N ASP A 155 32.65 -17.34 25.55
CA ASP A 155 31.34 -17.57 24.91
C ASP A 155 30.31 -16.47 25.24
N THR A 156 30.43 -15.84 26.41
CA THR A 156 29.46 -14.85 26.91
C THR A 156 30.07 -13.45 27.07
N PHE A 157 29.33 -12.43 26.66
CA PHE A 157 29.71 -11.04 26.87
C PHE A 157 29.34 -10.56 28.27
N TYR A 158 30.32 -10.53 29.16
CA TYR A 158 30.19 -9.94 30.48
C TYR A 158 30.40 -8.42 30.42
N VAL A 159 29.63 -7.69 31.21
CA VAL A 159 29.68 -6.23 31.35
C VAL A 159 29.93 -5.82 32.80
N GLU A 160 30.20 -4.54 33.03
CA GLU A 160 30.48 -4.02 34.36
C GLU A 160 29.35 -4.33 35.37
N GLY A 161 29.74 -4.53 36.63
CA GLY A 161 28.80 -4.80 37.72
C GLY A 161 28.29 -6.24 37.80
N GLY A 162 29.00 -7.21 37.21
CA GLY A 162 28.66 -8.64 37.28
C GLY A 162 27.44 -9.01 36.43
N LYS A 163 27.15 -8.23 35.40
CA LYS A 163 26.05 -8.46 34.45
C LYS A 163 26.59 -9.01 33.14
N LEU A 164 25.70 -9.41 32.25
CA LEU A 164 26.03 -9.93 30.92
C LEU A 164 24.99 -9.49 29.89
N LEU A 165 25.36 -9.57 28.61
CA LEU A 165 24.37 -9.57 27.53
C LEU A 165 23.76 -10.97 27.42
N ARG A 166 22.42 -11.05 27.45
CA ARG A 166 21.72 -12.35 27.50
C ARG A 166 22.11 -13.27 26.34
N THR A 167 22.36 -14.53 26.64
CA THR A 167 22.75 -15.53 25.64
C THR A 167 21.56 -16.25 25.01
N GLN A 168 20.39 -16.08 25.64
CA GLN A 168 19.11 -16.68 25.30
C GLN A 168 17.97 -15.82 25.85
N THR A 169 16.77 -16.02 25.32
CA THR A 169 15.54 -15.34 25.77
C THR A 169 14.86 -16.03 26.95
N SER A 170 15.40 -17.14 27.43
CA SER A 170 14.92 -17.87 28.61
C SER A 170 14.88 -17.02 29.89
N THR A 171 15.64 -15.93 29.95
CA THR A 171 15.58 -14.97 31.07
C THR A 171 14.17 -14.39 31.24
N VAL A 172 13.47 -14.16 30.12
CA VAL A 172 12.09 -13.68 30.10
C VAL A 172 11.16 -14.70 30.76
N GLN A 173 11.37 -15.98 30.50
CA GLN A 173 10.57 -17.08 31.05
C GLN A 173 10.65 -17.13 32.57
N ILE A 174 11.86 -17.04 33.13
CA ILE A 174 12.08 -17.00 34.58
C ILE A 174 11.34 -15.80 35.19
N ARG A 175 11.55 -14.60 34.63
CA ARG A 175 10.89 -13.37 35.11
C ARG A 175 9.37 -13.47 35.07
N VAL A 176 8.81 -14.07 34.02
CA VAL A 176 7.36 -14.29 33.93
C VAL A 176 6.89 -15.26 35.01
N MET A 177 7.59 -16.38 35.21
CA MET A 177 7.22 -17.34 36.26
C MET A 177 7.38 -16.81 37.69
N GLU A 178 8.26 -15.84 37.93
CA GLU A 178 8.39 -15.17 39.23
C GLU A 178 7.22 -14.22 39.52
N ASN A 179 6.67 -13.58 38.48
CA ASN A 179 5.65 -12.54 38.63
C ASN A 179 4.22 -13.05 38.40
N TYR A 180 4.06 -14.19 37.71
CA TYR A 180 2.77 -14.74 37.33
C TYR A 180 2.67 -16.21 37.71
N LYS A 181 1.47 -16.64 38.10
CA LYS A 181 1.17 -18.06 38.39
C LYS A 181 0.60 -18.74 37.14
N PRO A 182 0.81 -20.06 36.97
CA PRO A 182 0.11 -20.85 35.95
C PRO A 182 -1.42 -20.64 35.96
N PRO A 183 -2.10 -20.69 34.80
CA PRO A 183 -1.56 -21.03 33.48
C PRO A 183 -0.71 -19.91 32.85
N ILE A 184 0.44 -20.27 32.29
CA ILE A 184 1.32 -19.38 31.54
C ILE A 184 1.45 -19.93 30.12
N ARG A 185 1.25 -19.09 29.11
CA ARG A 185 1.47 -19.41 27.70
C ARG A 185 2.05 -18.19 27.00
N ILE A 186 3.37 -18.15 26.85
CA ILE A 186 4.08 -17.00 26.30
C ILE A 186 5.05 -17.40 25.18
N ILE A 187 5.28 -16.49 24.26
CA ILE A 187 6.52 -16.45 23.50
C ILE A 187 7.37 -15.29 23.98
N SER A 188 8.69 -15.49 23.97
CA SER A 188 9.67 -14.51 24.36
C SER A 188 10.66 -14.28 23.23
N PRO A 189 10.33 -13.39 22.31
CA PRO A 189 11.22 -13.09 21.21
C PRO A 189 12.27 -12.02 21.60
N GLY A 190 13.47 -12.09 21.05
CA GLY A 190 14.46 -11.08 21.38
C GLY A 190 15.82 -11.27 20.73
N ARG A 191 16.68 -10.26 20.93
CA ARG A 191 18.10 -10.35 20.56
C ARG A 191 18.85 -11.15 21.61
N CYS A 192 19.75 -12.00 21.14
CA CYS A 192 20.66 -12.77 21.95
C CYS A 192 22.09 -12.48 21.50
N TYR A 193 23.03 -12.65 22.44
CA TYR A 193 24.41 -12.24 22.27
C TYR A 193 25.32 -13.39 22.65
N ARG A 194 26.26 -13.73 21.76
CA ARG A 194 27.29 -14.75 21.99
C ARG A 194 28.60 -14.24 21.45
N ASN A 195 29.69 -14.52 22.15
CA ASN A 195 31.03 -14.12 21.72
C ASN A 195 31.59 -15.05 20.63
N ASP A 196 30.77 -15.33 19.63
CA ASP A 196 31.13 -16.15 18.49
C ASP A 196 31.94 -15.32 17.50
N LYS A 197 32.97 -15.94 16.90
CA LYS A 197 33.70 -15.32 15.80
C LYS A 197 32.76 -15.19 14.60
N PRO A 198 32.57 -13.98 14.03
CA PRO A 198 31.70 -13.80 12.87
C PRO A 198 32.14 -14.68 11.70
N ASP A 199 31.22 -15.50 11.21
CA ASP A 199 31.38 -16.35 10.03
C ASP A 199 30.03 -16.42 9.26
N PRO A 200 29.95 -17.12 8.11
CA PRO A 200 28.70 -17.18 7.34
C PRO A 200 27.47 -17.72 8.09
N SER A 201 27.66 -18.46 9.18
CA SER A 201 26.63 -19.07 10.02
C SER A 201 26.52 -18.47 11.42
N HIS A 202 27.54 -17.76 11.89
CA HIS A 202 27.61 -17.23 13.25
C HIS A 202 27.71 -15.71 13.25
N SER A 203 26.85 -15.08 14.06
CA SER A 203 26.86 -13.64 14.31
C SER A 203 26.85 -13.41 15.81
N PRO A 204 27.67 -12.47 16.34
CA PRO A 204 27.66 -12.15 17.76
C PRO A 204 26.32 -11.65 18.28
N VAL A 205 25.47 -11.17 17.38
CA VAL A 205 24.08 -10.77 17.65
C VAL A 205 23.16 -11.55 16.73
N PHE A 206 22.21 -12.26 17.30
CA PHE A 206 21.20 -13.01 16.57
C PHE A 206 19.84 -12.86 17.27
N HIS A 207 18.78 -13.40 16.67
CA HIS A 207 17.43 -13.29 17.22
C HIS A 207 16.92 -14.70 17.54
N GLN A 208 16.36 -14.85 18.73
CA GLN A 208 15.67 -16.07 19.14
C GLN A 208 14.21 -15.76 19.45
N VAL A 209 13.39 -16.79 19.29
CA VAL A 209 12.05 -16.83 19.83
C VAL A 209 11.96 -18.10 20.64
N GLU A 210 11.75 -17.95 21.94
CA GLU A 210 11.43 -19.06 22.81
C GLU A 210 9.95 -19.07 23.16
N ALA A 211 9.42 -20.23 23.48
CA ALA A 211 8.03 -20.40 23.88
C ALA A 211 7.97 -21.19 25.19
N LEU A 212 7.08 -20.78 26.09
CA LEU A 212 6.85 -21.44 27.37
C LEU A 212 5.35 -21.67 27.57
N VAL A 213 5.01 -22.92 27.91
CA VAL A 213 3.67 -23.28 28.40
C VAL A 213 3.81 -23.97 29.75
N VAL A 214 3.15 -23.44 30.77
CA VAL A 214 3.09 -24.05 32.11
C VAL A 214 1.64 -24.11 32.54
N ASP A 215 1.09 -25.32 32.62
CA ASP A 215 -0.24 -25.58 33.18
C ASP A 215 -0.34 -27.05 33.63
N LYS A 216 -1.44 -27.40 34.30
CA LYS A 216 -1.76 -28.78 34.68
C LYS A 216 -2.07 -29.63 33.46
N GLY A 217 -1.47 -30.81 33.38
CA GLY A 217 -1.77 -31.78 32.33
C GLY A 217 -1.06 -31.54 31.00
N ILE A 218 -0.17 -30.55 30.91
CA ILE A 218 0.70 -30.36 29.76
C ILE A 218 1.70 -31.52 29.67
N SER A 219 1.88 -32.03 28.45
CA SER A 219 2.64 -33.24 28.16
C SER A 219 3.59 -33.03 26.98
N MET A 220 4.49 -33.99 26.76
CA MET A 220 5.37 -33.96 25.59
C MET A 220 4.59 -33.99 24.27
N SER A 221 3.44 -34.67 24.18
CA SER A 221 2.65 -34.64 22.95
C SER A 221 2.17 -33.24 22.59
N ASP A 222 1.80 -32.43 23.59
CA ASP A 222 1.39 -31.03 23.35
C ASP A 222 2.55 -30.20 22.75
N LEU A 223 3.78 -30.43 23.24
CA LEU A 223 4.97 -29.79 22.68
C LEU A 223 5.22 -30.23 21.24
N GLN A 224 5.16 -31.55 20.97
CA GLN A 224 5.37 -32.08 19.61
C GLN A 224 4.35 -31.52 18.62
N ASP A 225 3.07 -31.53 18.99
CA ASP A 225 1.98 -31.04 18.14
C ASP A 225 2.07 -29.52 17.92
N THR A 226 2.45 -28.76 18.94
CA THR A 226 2.66 -27.31 18.82
C THR A 226 3.80 -26.99 17.86
N LEU A 227 4.95 -27.65 18.00
CA LEU A 227 6.10 -27.42 17.13
C LEU A 227 5.85 -27.90 15.70
N GLN A 228 5.14 -29.03 15.52
CA GLN A 228 4.75 -29.53 14.21
C GLN A 228 3.76 -28.58 13.51
N THR A 229 2.79 -28.06 14.25
CA THR A 229 1.83 -27.07 13.74
C THR A 229 2.55 -25.80 13.32
N PHE A 230 3.44 -25.28 14.17
CA PHE A 230 4.27 -24.12 13.85
C PHE A 230 5.10 -24.35 12.58
N ALA A 231 5.80 -25.48 12.46
CA ALA A 231 6.60 -25.81 11.29
C ALA A 231 5.74 -25.91 10.02
N SER A 232 4.56 -26.52 10.10
CA SER A 232 3.64 -26.62 8.97
C SER A 232 3.12 -25.27 8.51
N ILE A 233 2.86 -24.32 9.43
CA ILE A 233 2.37 -22.99 9.07
C ILE A 233 3.49 -22.15 8.46
N MET A 234 4.68 -22.15 9.06
CA MET A 234 5.82 -21.35 8.61
C MET A 234 6.42 -21.84 7.29
N PHE A 235 6.47 -23.16 7.09
CA PHE A 235 7.24 -23.77 6.00
C PHE A 235 6.38 -24.59 5.02
N GLY A 236 5.07 -24.68 5.27
CA GLY A 236 4.10 -25.40 4.45
C GLY A 236 3.84 -26.84 4.90
N SER A 237 2.67 -27.36 4.53
CA SER A 237 2.19 -28.69 4.95
C SER A 237 2.98 -29.89 4.41
N GLY A 238 3.87 -29.66 3.44
CA GLY A 238 4.74 -30.70 2.90
C GLY A 238 5.99 -30.99 3.74
N VAL A 239 6.28 -30.16 4.76
CA VAL A 239 7.48 -30.32 5.58
C VAL A 239 7.40 -31.54 6.48
N GLN A 240 8.42 -32.37 6.40
CA GLN A 240 8.63 -33.49 7.31
C GLN A 240 9.43 -33.01 8.52
N SER A 241 9.11 -33.51 9.71
CA SER A 241 9.90 -33.26 10.91
C SER A 241 10.36 -34.55 11.55
N ARG A 242 11.39 -34.46 12.38
CA ARG A 242 11.79 -35.51 13.29
C ARG A 242 12.17 -34.90 14.63
N ILE A 243 11.88 -35.62 15.70
CA ILE A 243 12.27 -35.24 17.06
C ILE A 243 13.32 -36.23 17.52
N ARG A 244 14.46 -35.71 17.97
CA ARG A 244 15.57 -36.51 18.50
C ARG A 244 15.90 -36.09 19.92
N PRO A 245 16.29 -37.01 20.80
CA PRO A 245 16.74 -36.66 22.14
C PRO A 245 17.93 -35.68 22.08
N HIS A 246 17.92 -34.73 23.00
CA HIS A 246 19.03 -33.81 23.25
C HIS A 246 19.13 -33.57 24.76
N PHE A 247 20.05 -32.71 25.18
CA PHE A 247 20.18 -32.29 26.57
C PHE A 247 20.18 -30.76 26.68
N PHE A 248 19.32 -30.24 27.56
CA PHE A 248 19.39 -28.86 28.04
C PHE A 248 19.25 -28.89 29.56
N PRO A 249 20.05 -28.12 30.33
CA PRO A 249 20.05 -28.21 31.79
C PRO A 249 18.69 -27.92 32.46
N PHE A 250 17.80 -27.18 31.78
CA PHE A 250 16.50 -26.72 32.27
C PHE A 250 15.29 -27.52 31.77
N THR A 251 15.48 -28.60 31.00
CA THR A 251 14.38 -29.46 30.53
C THR A 251 14.68 -30.95 30.71
N GLU A 252 13.68 -31.71 31.16
CA GLU A 252 13.76 -33.17 31.27
C GLU A 252 12.35 -33.78 31.06
N PRO A 253 12.12 -34.59 30.01
CA PRO A 253 13.04 -34.96 28.93
C PRO A 253 13.33 -33.80 27.97
N SER A 254 14.52 -33.83 27.35
CA SER A 254 14.99 -32.84 26.37
C SER A 254 14.99 -33.40 24.94
N ALA A 255 14.65 -32.57 23.96
CA ALA A 255 14.64 -32.96 22.55
C ALA A 255 14.91 -31.78 21.61
N GLU A 256 15.35 -32.10 20.40
CA GLU A 256 15.46 -31.16 19.28
C GLU A 256 14.58 -31.61 18.12
N MET A 257 13.93 -30.65 17.46
CA MET A 257 13.14 -30.90 16.26
C MET A 257 13.91 -30.42 15.03
N ASP A 258 14.18 -31.34 14.11
CA ASP A 258 14.73 -31.01 12.80
C ASP A 258 13.59 -31.04 11.76
N ILE A 259 13.64 -30.16 10.76
CA ILE A 259 12.71 -30.15 9.62
C ILE A 259 13.43 -30.47 8.30
N SER A 260 12.71 -31.07 7.36
CA SER A 260 13.19 -31.26 6.00
C SER A 260 13.50 -29.93 5.34
N CYS A 261 14.61 -29.85 4.60
CA CYS A 261 15.00 -28.64 3.88
C CYS A 261 13.89 -28.15 2.94
N VAL A 262 13.44 -26.91 3.13
CA VAL A 262 12.39 -26.25 2.32
C VAL A 262 12.81 -26.01 0.87
N ALA A 263 14.10 -25.92 0.60
CA ALA A 263 14.61 -25.67 -0.75
C ALA A 263 14.65 -26.93 -1.63
N CYS A 264 14.95 -28.10 -1.04
CA CYS A 264 15.13 -29.35 -1.79
C CYS A 264 14.14 -30.46 -1.43
N ALA A 265 13.25 -30.22 -0.47
CA ALA A 265 12.30 -31.19 0.06
C ALA A 265 12.96 -32.51 0.51
N GLY A 266 14.13 -32.41 1.13
CA GLY A 266 14.87 -33.56 1.67
C GLY A 266 15.69 -34.35 0.63
N LYS A 267 15.82 -33.87 -0.62
CA LYS A 267 16.67 -34.52 -1.65
C LYS A 267 18.19 -34.30 -1.44
N GLY A 268 18.57 -33.42 -0.51
CA GLY A 268 19.94 -32.98 -0.29
C GLY A 268 20.32 -31.79 -1.19
N CYS A 269 20.95 -30.76 -0.62
CA CYS A 269 21.46 -29.61 -1.36
C CYS A 269 22.65 -28.98 -0.63
N ARG A 270 23.27 -27.94 -1.18
CA ARG A 270 24.41 -27.26 -0.54
C ARG A 270 24.07 -26.48 0.74
N VAL A 271 22.78 -26.30 1.03
CA VAL A 271 22.29 -25.48 2.15
C VAL A 271 21.91 -26.35 3.37
N CYS A 272 21.69 -27.66 3.19
CA CYS A 272 21.20 -28.58 4.22
C CYS A 272 22.06 -29.82 4.38
#